data_AF-A0A5N6LGI8-F1
#
_entry.id   AF-A0A5N6LGI8-F1
#
_cell.length_a   1.000
_cell.length_b   1.000
_cell.length_c   1.000
_cell.angle_alpha   90.00
_cell.angle_beta   90.00
_cell.angle_gamma   90.00
#
_symmetry.space_group_name_H-M   'P 1'
#
loop_
_entity.id
_entity.type
_entity.pdbx_description
1 polymer ?
#
loop_
_entity_poly.entity_id
_entity_poly.type
_entity_poly.pdbx_seq_one_letter_code
_entity_poly.pdbx_strand_id
1 'polypeptide(L)'
;MVLTEEFINCYTLGEKSPHMLQLKDFSKNGMFEDILPRYYNAFIRVLPFKEYTNPKEGFLNLAAKLPPASLKPDMGSKAYIANGMVQELGKGNFVTNLHCDMSDAVNILTHHGRDN
;
A
#
# COMPACT_ATOMS: atom_id res chain seq x y z
N MET A 1 -6.82 14.22 -11.05
CA MET A 1 -5.72 14.08 -10.08
C MET A 1 -6.11 14.94 -8.89
N VAL A 2 -6.48 14.34 -7.77
CA VAL A 2 -6.85 15.10 -6.57
C VAL A 2 -5.57 15.59 -5.92
N LEU A 3 -5.57 16.83 -5.42
CA LEU A 3 -4.42 17.39 -4.72
C LEU A 3 -4.21 16.60 -3.42
N THR A 4 -2.95 16.28 -3.09
CA THR A 4 -2.60 15.56 -1.85
C THR A 4 -3.22 16.21 -0.61
N GLU A 5 -3.33 17.54 -0.62
CA GLU A 5 -3.96 18.34 0.43
C GLU A 5 -5.47 18.09 0.56
N GLU A 6 -6.21 18.02 -0.55
CA GLU A 6 -7.64 17.71 -0.56
C GLU A 6 -7.91 16.29 -0.05
N PHE A 7 -7.03 15.34 -0.40
CA PHE A 7 -7.09 13.98 0.14
C PHE A 7 -6.86 13.96 1.66
N ILE A 8 -5.82 14.65 2.15
CA ILE A 8 -5.49 14.71 3.58
C ILE A 8 -6.63 15.36 4.37
N ASN A 9 -7.21 16.45 3.88
CA ASN A 9 -8.33 17.13 4.55
C ASN A 9 -9.54 16.19 4.66
N CYS A 10 -9.92 15.52 3.56
CA CYS A 10 -11.01 14.53 3.60
C CYS A 10 -10.69 13.34 4.55
N TYR A 11 -9.46 12.83 4.53
CA TYR A 11 -9.04 11.67 5.35
C TYR A 11 -8.99 11.99 6.85
N THR A 12 -8.49 13.18 7.22
CA THR A 12 -8.19 13.54 8.62
C THR A 12 -9.32 14.27 9.32
N LEU A 13 -10.07 15.12 8.62
CA LEU A 13 -11.12 15.93 9.21
C LEU A 13 -12.49 15.22 9.18
N GLY A 14 -12.57 14.05 8.52
CA GLY A 14 -13.84 13.34 8.32
C GLY A 14 -14.82 14.13 7.46
N GLU A 15 -14.35 15.13 6.72
CA GLU A 15 -15.18 15.85 5.77
C GLU A 15 -15.70 14.87 4.71
N LYS A 16 -17.03 14.78 4.61
CA LYS A 16 -17.69 13.88 3.66
C LYS A 16 -17.44 14.38 2.25
N SER A 17 -16.44 13.82 1.57
CA SER A 17 -16.32 13.97 0.13
C SER A 17 -17.46 13.21 -0.56
N PRO A 18 -18.10 13.79 -1.59
CA PRO A 18 -19.09 13.09 -2.41
C PRO A 18 -18.47 11.95 -3.25
N HIS A 19 -17.13 11.84 -3.25
CA HIS A 19 -16.38 10.88 -4.04
C HIS A 19 -15.41 10.07 -3.16
N MET A 20 -15.29 8.77 -3.47
CA MET A 20 -14.26 7.93 -2.88
C MET A 20 -12.90 8.32 -3.46
N LEU A 21 -12.00 8.76 -2.58
CA LEU A 21 -10.66 9.16 -2.95
C LEU A 21 -9.66 8.05 -2.61
N GLN A 22 -8.73 7.79 -3.54
CA GLN A 22 -7.64 6.83 -3.34
C GLN A 22 -6.32 7.45 -3.80
N LEU A 23 -5.32 7.38 -2.92
CA LEU A 23 -3.92 7.57 -3.24
C LEU A 23 -3.33 6.19 -3.55
N LYS A 24 -3.29 5.85 -4.84
CA LYS A 24 -2.71 4.60 -5.33
C LYS A 24 -1.26 4.82 -5.77
N ASP A 25 -0.39 3.87 -5.45
CA ASP A 25 1.02 3.86 -5.85
C ASP A 25 1.77 5.13 -5.40
N PHE A 26 1.65 5.45 -4.11
CA PHE A 26 2.40 6.55 -3.51
C PHE A 26 3.90 6.24 -3.59
N SER A 27 4.61 7.06 -4.38
CA SER A 27 6.00 6.93 -4.87
C SER A 27 6.15 6.73 -6.38
N LYS A 28 5.31 7.36 -7.22
CA LYS A 28 5.43 7.32 -8.69
C LYS A 28 6.84 7.63 -9.26
N ASN A 29 7.67 8.36 -8.52
CA ASN A 29 8.99 8.82 -8.95
C ASN A 29 10.17 8.23 -8.16
N GLY A 30 9.99 7.15 -7.38
CA GLY A 30 11.08 6.54 -6.63
C GLY A 30 10.65 5.36 -5.76
N MET A 31 11.61 4.61 -5.20
CA MET A 31 11.27 3.52 -4.29
C MET A 31 10.87 4.07 -2.93
N PHE A 32 9.96 3.39 -2.23
CA PHE A 32 9.55 3.80 -0.87
C PHE A 32 10.75 3.88 0.10
N GLU A 33 11.77 3.04 -0.12
CA GLU A 33 13.03 3.07 0.65
C GLU A 33 13.84 4.36 0.42
N ASP A 34 13.74 4.99 -0.75
CA ASP A 34 14.43 6.23 -1.08
C ASP A 34 13.68 7.45 -0.52
N ILE A 35 12.35 7.46 -0.66
CA ILE A 35 11.52 8.61 -0.29
C ILE A 35 11.26 8.66 1.22
N LEU A 36 11.04 7.51 1.86
CA LEU A 36 10.65 7.39 3.27
C LEU A 36 11.45 6.30 4.00
N PRO A 37 12.80 6.40 4.08
CA PRO A 37 13.68 5.33 4.56
C PRO A 37 13.38 4.86 5.99
N ARG A 38 13.02 5.80 6.88
CA ARG A 38 12.62 5.46 8.26
C ARG A 38 11.36 4.59 8.29
N TYR A 39 10.35 4.95 7.50
CA TYR A 39 9.08 4.21 7.46
C TYR A 39 9.23 2.88 6.74
N TYR A 40 10.03 2.83 5.66
CA TYR A 40 10.39 1.57 5.01
C TYR A 40 11.04 0.59 6.00
N ASN A 41 12.06 1.04 6.74
CA ASN A 41 12.73 0.17 7.73
C ASN A 41 11.78 -0.29 8.85
N ALA A 42 10.88 0.57 9.31
CA ALA A 42 9.86 0.18 10.28
C ALA A 42 8.88 -0.86 9.69
N PHE A 43 8.46 -0.67 8.44
CA PHE A 43 7.58 -1.59 7.72
C PHE A 43 8.21 -2.98 7.56
N ILE A 44 9.45 -3.06 7.06
CA ILE A 44 10.17 -4.34 6.92
C ILE A 44 10.31 -5.06 8.27
N ARG A 45 10.51 -4.32 9.37
CA ARG A 45 10.62 -4.89 10.71
C ARG A 45 9.33 -5.53 11.23
N VAL A 46 8.16 -5.07 10.77
CA VAL A 46 6.85 -5.59 11.22
C VAL A 46 6.26 -6.62 10.29
N LEU A 47 6.90 -6.92 9.15
CA LEU A 47 6.42 -7.96 8.24
C LEU A 47 6.24 -9.31 8.97
N PRO A 48 5.09 -9.99 8.83
CA PRO A 48 4.87 -11.33 9.35
C PRO A 48 5.57 -12.36 8.46
N PHE A 49 5.85 -13.56 8.98
CA PHE A 49 6.46 -14.66 8.21
C PHE A 49 7.73 -14.23 7.45
N LYS A 50 8.69 -13.62 8.15
CA LYS A 50 9.86 -12.94 7.58
C LYS A 50 10.72 -13.86 6.70
N GLU A 51 10.66 -15.16 6.92
CA GLU A 51 11.28 -16.18 6.10
C GLU A 51 10.84 -16.08 4.64
N TYR A 52 9.58 -15.70 4.40
CA TYR A 52 8.97 -15.51 3.09
C TYR A 52 8.88 -14.04 2.67
N THR A 53 8.61 -13.13 3.61
CA THR A 53 8.23 -11.74 3.29
C THR A 53 9.38 -10.75 3.33
N ASN A 54 10.46 -11.03 4.07
CA ASN A 54 11.58 -10.09 4.16
C ASN A 54 12.32 -10.05 2.80
N PRO A 55 12.44 -8.87 2.16
CA PRO A 55 12.99 -8.74 0.81
C PRO A 55 14.52 -8.89 0.75
N LYS A 56 15.21 -8.89 1.90
CA LYS A 56 16.68 -8.97 1.99
C LYS A 56 17.12 -10.25 2.70
N GLU A 57 16.46 -10.60 3.80
CA GLU A 57 16.88 -11.70 4.70
C GLU A 57 16.00 -12.95 4.59
N GLY A 58 14.86 -12.88 3.90
CA GLY A 58 13.95 -14.02 3.75
C GLY A 58 14.61 -15.17 3.00
N PHE A 59 14.86 -16.29 3.66
CA PHE A 59 15.54 -17.43 3.05
C PHE A 59 14.62 -18.25 2.15
N LEU A 60 13.30 -18.19 2.36
CA LEU A 60 12.27 -18.78 1.51
C LEU A 60 11.75 -17.77 0.47
N ASN A 61 12.15 -16.50 0.58
CA ASN A 61 11.85 -15.49 -0.42
C ASN A 61 12.77 -15.63 -1.64
N LEU A 62 12.31 -16.35 -2.67
CA LEU A 62 13.08 -16.54 -3.90
C LEU A 62 13.44 -15.20 -4.57
N ALA A 63 12.58 -14.19 -4.51
CA ALA A 63 12.87 -12.88 -5.10
C ALA A 63 14.07 -12.18 -4.45
N ALA A 64 14.32 -12.43 -3.15
CA ALA A 64 15.49 -11.94 -2.42
C ALA A 64 16.79 -12.66 -2.82
N LYS A 65 16.70 -13.88 -3.37
CA LYS A 65 17.85 -14.72 -3.74
C LYS A 65 18.19 -14.68 -5.24
N LEU A 66 17.27 -14.22 -6.07
CA LEU A 66 17.50 -14.08 -7.51
C LEU A 66 18.59 -13.00 -7.80
N PRO A 67 19.50 -13.25 -8.76
CA PRO A 67 20.48 -12.27 -9.21
C PRO A 67 19.88 -10.89 -9.56
N PRO A 68 20.64 -9.79 -9.43
CA PRO A 68 20.15 -8.45 -9.78
C PRO A 68 19.65 -8.31 -11.22
N ALA A 69 20.25 -9.05 -12.16
CA ALA A 69 19.88 -9.05 -13.58
C ALA A 69 18.65 -9.94 -13.91
N SER A 70 18.08 -10.64 -12.93
CA SER A 70 16.89 -11.45 -13.16
C SER A 70 15.66 -10.59 -13.39
N LEU A 71 14.78 -11.02 -14.29
CA LEU A 71 13.45 -10.44 -14.44
C LEU A 71 12.64 -10.76 -13.18
N LYS A 72 12.38 -9.75 -12.36
CA LYS A 72 11.53 -9.86 -11.18
C LYS A 72 10.22 -9.12 -11.46
N PRO A 73 9.07 -9.59 -10.96
CA PRO A 73 7.88 -8.76 -10.88
C PRO A 73 8.20 -7.47 -10.09
N ASP A 74 7.34 -6.47 -10.18
CA ASP A 74 7.46 -5.29 -9.33
C ASP A 74 7.19 -5.67 -7.85
N MET A 75 8.27 -6.03 -7.14
CA MET A 75 8.25 -6.48 -5.74
C MET A 75 8.38 -5.32 -4.75
N GLY A 76 8.29 -4.06 -5.22
CA GLY A 76 8.38 -2.88 -4.35
C GLY A 76 7.21 -2.82 -3.36
N SER A 77 7.47 -2.34 -2.14
CA SER A 77 6.40 -2.05 -1.18
C SER A 77 5.50 -0.94 -1.74
N LYS A 78 4.20 -1.23 -1.89
CA LYS A 78 3.19 -0.27 -2.35
C LYS A 78 2.37 0.24 -1.17
N ALA A 79 2.21 1.56 -1.10
CA ALA A 79 1.31 2.19 -0.14
C ALA A 79 -0.03 2.50 -0.83
N TYR A 80 -1.12 2.05 -0.20
CA TYR A 80 -2.49 2.33 -0.60
C TYR A 80 -3.17 3.10 0.52
N ILE A 81 -3.66 4.30 0.23
CA ILE A 81 -4.44 5.08 1.18
C ILE A 81 -5.76 5.44 0.51
N ALA A 82 -6.88 5.18 1.16
CA ALA A 82 -8.19 5.49 0.62
C ALA A 82 -9.14 5.94 1.72
N ASN A 83 -10.11 6.77 1.34
CA ASN A 83 -11.26 7.07 2.18
C ASN A 83 -12.32 5.98 1.99
N GLY A 84 -12.84 5.44 3.09
CA GLY A 84 -13.99 4.55 3.08
C GLY A 84 -15.30 5.33 3.11
N MET A 85 -16.41 4.64 2.80
CA MET A 85 -17.75 5.12 3.14
C MET A 85 -18.40 4.11 4.08
N VAL A 86 -19.01 4.59 5.17
CA VAL A 86 -19.66 3.74 6.19
C VAL A 86 -20.83 2.93 5.61
N GLN A 87 -21.50 3.45 4.58
CA GLN A 87 -22.58 2.76 3.89
C GLN A 87 -22.18 2.47 2.44
N GLU A 88 -22.19 1.19 2.10
CA GLU A 88 -22.22 0.70 0.72
C GLU A 88 -23.53 1.16 0.07
N LEU A 89 -23.50 2.28 -0.67
CA LEU A 89 -24.69 2.84 -1.35
C LEU A 89 -25.16 2.02 -2.56
N GLY A 90 -24.85 0.71 -2.62
CA GLY A 90 -25.23 -0.19 -3.71
C GLY A 90 -24.61 0.15 -5.08
N LYS A 91 -23.64 1.07 -5.13
CA LYS A 91 -23.04 1.58 -6.37
C LYS A 91 -21.77 0.81 -6.82
N GLY A 92 -21.34 -0.20 -6.07
CA GLY A 92 -20.10 -0.94 -6.38
C GLY A 92 -18.85 -0.09 -6.20
N ASN A 93 -18.79 0.68 -5.11
CA ASN A 93 -17.68 1.59 -4.82
C ASN A 93 -16.53 0.86 -4.11
N PHE A 94 -15.87 -0.06 -4.81
CA PHE A 94 -14.73 -0.78 -4.25
C PHE A 94 -13.44 0.04 -4.45
N VAL A 95 -12.68 0.25 -3.37
CA VAL A 95 -11.35 0.90 -3.41
C VAL A 95 -10.37 0.10 -4.28
N THR A 96 -10.52 -1.22 -4.32
CA THR A 96 -9.72 -2.12 -5.13
C THR A 96 -10.64 -3.07 -5.88
N ASN A 97 -10.62 -2.98 -7.21
CA ASN A 97 -11.37 -3.90 -8.06
C ASN A 97 -10.80 -5.31 -7.98
N LEU A 98 -11.64 -6.31 -8.29
CA LEU A 98 -11.21 -7.70 -8.39
C LEU A 98 -10.07 -7.84 -9.40
N HIS A 99 -8.95 -8.41 -8.96
CA HIS A 99 -7.78 -8.70 -9.78
C HIS A 99 -7.00 -9.90 -9.21
N CYS A 100 -6.00 -10.35 -9.96
CA CYS A 100 -5.07 -11.39 -9.55
C CYS A 100 -3.65 -10.82 -9.61
N ASP A 101 -2.88 -10.99 -8.54
CA ASP A 101 -1.48 -10.60 -8.48
C ASP A 101 -0.61 -11.67 -9.14
N MET A 102 0.46 -11.22 -9.81
CA MET A 102 1.42 -12.12 -10.49
C MET A 102 2.38 -12.81 -9.51
N SER A 103 2.39 -12.41 -8.25
CA SER A 103 3.26 -12.93 -7.19
C SER A 103 2.52 -13.01 -5.87
N ASP A 104 3.08 -13.77 -4.93
CA ASP A 104 2.62 -13.74 -3.54
C ASP A 104 2.69 -12.31 -2.98
N ALA A 105 1.68 -11.93 -2.20
CA ALA A 105 1.56 -10.61 -1.61
C ALA A 105 1.16 -10.68 -0.13
N VAL A 106 1.65 -9.73 0.65
CA VAL A 106 1.22 -9.49 2.04
C VAL A 106 0.69 -8.07 2.16
N ASN A 107 -0.56 -7.95 2.63
CA ASN A 107 -1.22 -6.66 2.86
C ASN A 107 -1.33 -6.41 4.37
N ILE A 108 -0.85 -5.25 4.83
CA ILE A 108 -0.88 -4.87 6.25
C ILE A 108 -1.72 -3.59 6.39
N LEU A 109 -2.82 -3.68 7.13
CA LEU A 109 -3.59 -2.52 7.52
C LEU A 109 -2.87 -1.82 8.69
N THR A 110 -2.23 -0.69 8.41
CA THR A 110 -1.43 0.05 9.40
C THR A 110 -2.21 1.16 10.11
N HIS A 111 -3.28 1.65 9.50
CA HIS A 111 -4.11 2.72 10.04
C HIS A 111 -5.56 2.62 9.55
N HIS A 112 -6.50 2.98 10.42
CA HIS A 112 -7.91 3.15 10.13
C HIS A 112 -8.37 4.45 10.80
N GLY A 113 -9.07 5.32 10.07
CA GLY A 113 -9.68 6.53 10.63
C GLY A 113 -10.77 6.16 11.64
N ARG A 114 -10.95 6.94 12.70
CA ARG A 114 -12.08 6.71 13.62
C ARG A 114 -13.33 7.39 13.06
N ASP A 115 -14.43 6.65 13.01
CA ASP A 115 -15.76 7.24 12.87
C ASP A 115 -16.10 7.93 14.20
N ASN A 116 -16.50 9.21 14.14
CA ASN A 116 -17.12 9.91 15.27
C ASN A 116 -18.63 9.62 15.30
#